data_AF-A0A9P8EXJ4-F1
#
_entry.id   AF-A0A9P8EXJ4-F1
#
_cell.length_a   1.000
_cell.length_b   1.000
_cell.length_c   1.000
_cell.angle_alpha   90.00
_cell.angle_beta   90.00
_cell.angle_gamma   90.00
#
_symmetry.space_group_name_H-M   'P 1'
#
loop_
_entity.id
_entity.type
_entity.pdbx_description
1 polymer ?
#
loop_
_entity_poly.entity_id
_entity_poly.type
_entity_poly.pdbx_seq_one_letter_code
_entity_poly.pdbx_strand_id
1 'polypeptide(L)'
;MVRSSELGPLLEPAQPKIEAWRVKATKHYMTTWNEVSAYLLDVQYTNRGPRPPSTGTAVDSAAFVKALSSKEKDAMKEKFRAFNTSFDEMVAKHKTYKMEKEVKVSLARDVQRLIEPLYSRHWDRYHEIDKGKGKYVKYDKTQLNAVLT
;
A
#
# COMPACT_ATOMS: atom_id res chain seq x y z
N MET A 1 -4.06 -6.62 -30.66
CA MET A 1 -4.72 -7.14 -31.88
C MET A 1 -5.77 -6.22 -32.51
N VAL A 2 -6.10 -5.05 -31.93
CA VAL A 2 -6.89 -3.98 -32.59
C VAL A 2 -6.00 -2.85 -33.11
N ARG A 3 -4.92 -2.52 -32.38
CA ARG A 3 -3.95 -1.48 -32.76
C ARG A 3 -3.12 -1.81 -34.01
N SER A 4 -3.04 -3.07 -34.38
CA SER A 4 -2.25 -3.59 -35.51
C SER A 4 -3.12 -3.99 -36.70
N SER A 5 -4.42 -3.73 -36.66
CA SER A 5 -5.35 -4.06 -37.74
C SER A 5 -5.86 -2.77 -38.39
N GLU A 6 -6.55 -2.94 -39.52
CA GLU A 6 -7.22 -1.84 -40.24
C GLU A 6 -8.31 -1.14 -39.42
N LEU A 7 -8.70 -1.73 -38.28
CA LEU A 7 -9.60 -1.10 -37.32
C LEU A 7 -8.90 -0.01 -36.47
N GLY A 8 -7.57 0.02 -36.44
CA GLY A 8 -6.79 0.99 -35.66
C GLY A 8 -7.12 2.45 -36.03
N PRO A 9 -6.97 2.85 -37.31
CA PRO A 9 -7.32 4.20 -37.77
C PRO A 9 -8.81 4.52 -37.59
N LEU A 10 -9.68 3.53 -37.77
CA LEU A 10 -11.13 3.70 -37.65
C LEU A 10 -11.60 3.91 -36.20
N LEU A 11 -10.82 3.42 -35.22
CA LEU A 11 -11.12 3.53 -33.79
C LEU A 11 -10.39 4.69 -33.11
N GLU A 12 -9.53 5.42 -33.82
CA GLU A 12 -8.83 6.60 -33.29
C GLU A 12 -9.78 7.64 -32.67
N PRO A 13 -10.94 7.98 -33.27
CA PRO A 13 -11.89 8.90 -32.66
C PRO A 13 -12.56 8.35 -31.38
N ALA A 14 -12.61 7.02 -31.23
CA ALA A 14 -13.18 6.35 -30.05
C ALA A 14 -12.16 6.17 -28.92
N GLN A 15 -10.88 6.46 -29.16
CA GLN A 15 -9.80 6.27 -28.20
C GLN A 15 -10.02 7.01 -26.87
N PRO A 16 -10.49 8.28 -26.83
CA PRO A 16 -10.78 8.96 -25.58
C PRO A 16 -11.81 8.24 -24.71
N LYS A 17 -12.80 7.59 -25.35
CA LYS A 17 -13.83 6.82 -24.65
C LYS A 17 -13.25 5.53 -24.03
N ILE A 18 -12.37 4.85 -24.76
CA ILE A 18 -11.67 3.65 -24.27
C ILE A 18 -10.76 4.01 -23.09
N GLU A 19 -10.03 5.12 -23.20
CA GLU A 19 -9.18 5.64 -22.13
C GLU A 19 -10.00 5.98 -20.88
N ALA A 20 -11.17 6.60 -21.02
CA ALA A 20 -12.07 6.87 -19.90
C ALA A 20 -12.51 5.59 -19.16
N TRP A 21 -12.82 4.53 -19.90
CA TRP A 21 -13.14 3.22 -19.31
C TRP A 21 -11.93 2.60 -18.62
N ARG A 22 -10.73 2.73 -19.18
CA ARG A 22 -9.49 2.25 -18.54
C ARG A 22 -9.25 2.96 -17.21
N VAL A 23 -9.40 4.28 -17.18
CA VAL A 23 -9.27 5.08 -15.95
C VAL A 23 -10.31 4.66 -14.91
N LYS A 24 -11.57 4.48 -15.33
CA LYS A 24 -12.65 4.04 -14.43
C LYS A 24 -12.40 2.65 -13.84
N ALA A 25 -11.95 1.70 -14.67
CA ALA A 25 -11.61 0.35 -14.23
C ALA A 25 -10.42 0.36 -13.26
N THR A 26 -9.38 1.13 -13.56
CA THR A 26 -8.20 1.30 -12.69
C THR A 26 -8.60 1.90 -11.34
N LYS A 27 -9.44 2.93 -11.35
CA LYS A 27 -9.97 3.53 -10.11
C LYS A 27 -10.75 2.52 -9.28
N HIS A 28 -11.61 1.72 -9.91
CA HIS A 28 -12.38 0.70 -9.21
C HIS A 28 -11.47 -0.38 -8.61
N TYR A 29 -10.46 -0.83 -9.35
CA TYR A 29 -9.44 -1.72 -8.82
C TYR A 29 -8.76 -1.11 -7.57
N MET A 30 -8.37 0.17 -7.63
CA MET A 30 -7.73 0.82 -6.47
C MET A 30 -8.62 0.98 -5.26
N THR A 31 -9.94 1.11 -5.44
CA THR A 31 -10.83 1.17 -4.28
C THR A 31 -10.78 -0.09 -3.41
N THR A 32 -10.38 -1.23 -3.98
CA THR A 32 -10.22 -2.48 -3.21
C THR A 32 -8.99 -2.46 -2.29
N TRP A 33 -8.00 -1.62 -2.58
CA TRP A 33 -6.80 -1.44 -1.73
C TRP A 33 -6.99 -0.36 -0.65
N ASN A 34 -8.10 0.39 -0.69
CA ASN A 34 -8.36 1.43 0.30
C ASN A 34 -8.46 0.86 1.72
N GLU A 35 -9.06 -0.32 1.89
CA GLU A 35 -9.16 -0.99 3.19
C GLU A 35 -7.77 -1.34 3.75
N VAL A 36 -6.90 -1.93 2.91
CA VAL A 36 -5.51 -2.22 3.28
C VAL A 36 -4.79 -0.94 3.73
N SER A 37 -4.94 0.15 2.97
CA SER A 37 -4.34 1.44 3.31
C SER A 37 -4.90 2.04 4.60
N ALA A 38 -6.16 1.79 4.94
CA ALA A 38 -6.81 2.34 6.12
C ALA A 38 -6.17 1.84 7.43
N TYR A 39 -5.65 0.61 7.45
CA TYR A 39 -4.89 0.10 8.59
C TYR A 39 -3.53 0.78 8.79
N LEU A 40 -2.94 1.29 7.71
CA LEU A 40 -1.66 2.02 7.72
C LEU A 40 -1.84 3.53 7.93
N LEU A 41 -3.04 4.05 7.70
CA LEU A 41 -3.37 5.42 8.06
C LEU A 41 -3.31 5.54 9.57
N ASP A 42 -2.62 6.58 10.04
CA ASP A 42 -2.69 6.97 11.44
C ASP A 42 -4.07 7.58 11.70
N VAL A 43 -5.08 6.73 11.87
CA VAL A 43 -6.17 7.07 12.77
C VAL A 43 -5.57 6.89 14.16
N GLN A 44 -4.96 7.94 14.68
CA GLN A 44 -4.94 8.30 16.10
C GLN A 44 -4.00 9.48 16.37
N TYR A 45 -4.66 10.57 16.74
CA TYR A 45 -4.19 11.71 17.52
C TYR A 45 -2.90 12.37 17.05
N THR A 46 -3.03 13.62 16.61
CA THR A 46 -2.14 14.73 16.94
C THR A 46 -1.79 14.69 18.44
N ASN A 47 -1.00 13.71 18.86
CA ASN A 47 -0.34 13.78 20.13
C ASN A 47 0.65 14.92 19.96
N ARG A 48 0.51 15.91 20.83
CA ARG A 48 1.16 17.23 20.82
C ARG A 48 2.67 17.11 21.12
N GLY A 49 3.35 16.18 20.48
CA GLY A 49 4.81 16.11 20.43
C GLY A 49 5.33 17.05 19.36
N PRO A 50 6.53 17.63 19.54
CA PRO A 50 7.10 18.57 18.58
C PRO A 50 7.11 17.92 17.20
N ARG A 51 6.55 18.65 16.22
CA ARG A 51 6.52 18.29 14.81
C ARG A 51 7.90 17.72 14.43
N PRO A 52 7.98 16.58 13.72
CA PRO A 52 9.26 16.08 13.25
C PRO A 52 9.95 17.22 12.51
N PRO A 53 11.20 17.56 12.84
CA PRO A 53 11.88 18.61 12.12
C PRO A 53 11.98 18.16 10.66
N SER A 54 11.69 19.05 9.72
CA SER A 54 11.77 18.78 8.26
C SER A 54 13.20 18.46 7.77
N THR A 55 14.14 18.26 8.69
CA THR A 55 15.50 17.79 8.49
C THR A 55 15.49 16.27 8.65
N GLY A 56 16.02 15.53 7.68
CA GLY A 56 16.01 14.06 7.61
C GLY A 56 16.77 13.29 8.71
N THR A 57 16.62 13.67 9.98
CA THR A 57 17.01 12.88 11.15
C THR A 57 16.21 11.58 11.19
N ALA A 58 16.93 10.46 11.31
CA ALA A 58 16.36 9.12 11.39
C ALA A 58 15.27 9.05 12.46
N VAL A 59 14.11 8.52 12.09
CA VAL A 59 12.97 8.33 12.99
C VAL A 59 13.32 7.20 13.96
N ASP A 60 13.44 7.51 15.26
CA ASP A 60 13.76 6.51 16.28
C ASP A 60 12.49 5.74 16.69
N SER A 61 12.24 4.61 16.01
CA SER A 61 11.14 3.68 16.33
C SER A 61 11.09 3.28 17.80
N ALA A 62 12.24 3.09 18.46
CA ALA A 62 12.25 2.66 19.85
C ALA A 62 11.74 3.76 20.78
N ALA A 63 12.02 5.03 20.48
CA ALA A 63 11.47 6.17 21.21
C ALA A 63 9.94 6.28 21.03
N PHE A 64 9.44 6.13 19.79
CA PHE A 64 8.01 6.13 19.50
C PHE A 64 7.29 4.99 20.23
N VAL A 65 7.79 3.76 20.14
CA VAL A 65 7.19 2.60 20.81
C VAL A 65 7.23 2.76 22.34
N LYS A 66 8.29 3.35 22.91
CA LYS A 66 8.36 3.62 24.36
C LYS A 66 7.32 4.66 24.80
N ALA A 67 7.05 5.68 23.98
CA ALA A 67 6.07 6.71 24.26
C ALA A 67 4.61 6.21 24.22
N LEU A 68 4.35 5.07 23.56
CA LEU A 68 3.01 4.47 23.54
C LEU A 68 2.63 3.84 24.90
N SER A 69 1.40 4.09 25.32
CA SER A 69 0.73 3.36 26.40
C SER A 69 0.56 1.88 26.05
N SER A 70 0.28 1.03 27.06
CA SER A 70 0.01 -0.40 26.82
C SER A 70 -1.16 -0.62 25.84
N LYS A 71 -2.21 0.20 25.96
CA LYS A 71 -3.38 0.15 25.09
C LYS A 71 -3.03 0.50 23.63
N GLU A 72 -2.23 1.55 23.43
CA GLU A 72 -1.79 1.95 22.09
C GLU A 72 -0.85 0.90 21.47
N LYS A 73 0.02 0.27 22.29
CA LYS A 73 0.87 -0.82 21.82
C LYS A 73 0.04 -2.00 21.30
N ASP A 74 -1.02 -2.38 22.01
CA ASP A 74 -1.87 -3.49 21.56
C ASP A 74 -2.71 -3.12 20.33
N ALA A 75 -3.21 -1.88 20.25
CA ALA A 75 -3.87 -1.37 19.04
C ALA A 75 -2.92 -1.38 17.82
N MET A 76 -1.66 -1.04 18.02
CA MET A 76 -0.64 -1.01 16.99
C MET A 76 -0.29 -2.43 16.49
N LYS A 77 -0.13 -3.40 17.41
CA LYS A 77 0.00 -4.82 17.04
C LYS A 77 -1.20 -5.34 16.25
N GLU A 78 -2.41 -4.90 16.62
CA GLU A 78 -3.63 -5.31 15.91
C GLU A 78 -3.69 -4.72 14.50
N LYS A 79 -3.30 -3.45 14.32
CA LYS A 79 -3.18 -2.84 12.99
C LYS A 79 -2.20 -3.61 12.10
N PHE A 80 -1.04 -4.02 12.62
CA PHE A 80 -0.10 -4.85 11.87
C PHE A 80 -0.71 -6.20 11.47
N ARG A 81 -1.44 -6.87 12.37
CA ARG A 81 -2.14 -8.13 12.04
C ARG A 81 -3.22 -7.94 10.99
N ALA A 82 -4.09 -6.95 11.16
CA ALA A 82 -5.16 -6.64 10.22
C ALA A 82 -4.58 -6.29 8.83
N PHE A 83 -3.52 -5.48 8.81
CA PHE A 83 -2.77 -5.17 7.60
C PHE A 83 -2.22 -6.43 6.92
N ASN A 84 -1.51 -7.30 7.65
CA ASN A 84 -0.92 -8.51 7.07
C ASN A 84 -2.00 -9.40 6.44
N THR A 85 -3.11 -9.63 7.15
CA THR A 85 -4.23 -10.44 6.65
C THR A 85 -4.84 -9.83 5.40
N SER A 86 -5.20 -8.54 5.45
CA SER A 86 -5.85 -7.85 4.33
C SER A 86 -4.91 -7.74 3.12
N PHE A 87 -3.62 -7.45 3.34
CA PHE A 87 -2.61 -7.40 2.31
C PHE A 87 -2.40 -8.76 1.63
N ASP A 88 -2.25 -9.83 2.41
CA ASP A 88 -2.07 -11.18 1.88
C ASP A 88 -3.28 -11.64 1.07
N GLU A 89 -4.49 -11.35 1.53
CA GLU A 89 -5.72 -11.64 0.82
C GLU A 89 -5.81 -10.88 -0.51
N MET A 90 -5.48 -9.58 -0.51
CA MET A 90 -5.50 -8.75 -1.71
C MET A 90 -4.43 -9.15 -2.71
N VAL A 91 -3.24 -9.53 -2.25
CA VAL A 91 -2.17 -10.08 -3.09
C VAL A 91 -2.61 -11.43 -3.69
N ALA A 92 -3.23 -12.30 -2.90
CA ALA A 92 -3.75 -13.58 -3.38
C ALA A 92 -4.82 -13.35 -4.47
N LYS A 93 -5.79 -12.46 -4.23
CA LYS A 93 -6.81 -12.06 -5.23
C LYS A 93 -6.18 -11.46 -6.48
N HIS A 94 -5.18 -10.58 -6.35
CA HIS A 94 -4.50 -10.01 -7.52
C HIS A 94 -3.82 -11.10 -8.37
N LYS A 95 -3.24 -12.13 -7.73
CA LYS A 95 -2.59 -13.26 -8.43
C LYS A 95 -3.56 -14.16 -9.18
N THR A 96 -4.84 -14.21 -8.82
CA THR A 96 -5.83 -15.03 -9.55
C THR A 96 -6.31 -14.37 -10.85
N TYR A 97 -6.13 -13.06 -11.01
CA TYR A 97 -6.54 -12.36 -12.23
C TYR A 97 -5.64 -12.70 -13.43
N LYS A 98 -6.25 -13.15 -14.53
CA LYS A 98 -5.59 -13.30 -15.84
C LYS A 98 -5.67 -11.98 -16.59
N MET A 99 -4.61 -11.19 -16.53
CA MET A 99 -4.49 -9.88 -17.20
C MET A 99 -3.29 -9.87 -18.14
N GLU A 100 -3.30 -8.97 -19.14
CA GLU A 100 -2.10 -8.70 -19.93
C GLU A 100 -0.96 -8.21 -19.03
N LYS A 101 0.28 -8.58 -19.39
CA LYS A 101 1.47 -8.27 -18.59
C LYS A 101 1.63 -6.77 -18.34
N GLU A 102 1.34 -5.94 -19.34
CA GLU A 102 1.43 -4.48 -19.22
C GLU A 102 0.44 -3.92 -18.19
N VAL A 103 -0.80 -4.40 -18.20
CA VAL A 103 -1.86 -3.98 -17.25
C VAL A 103 -1.51 -4.45 -15.84
N LYS A 104 -1.01 -5.69 -15.71
CA LYS A 104 -0.59 -6.23 -14.41
C LYS A 104 0.52 -5.38 -13.79
N VAL A 105 1.54 -5.03 -14.58
CA VAL A 105 2.66 -4.19 -14.13
C VAL A 105 2.18 -2.76 -13.81
N SER A 106 1.26 -2.18 -14.58
CA SER A 106 0.75 -0.83 -14.28
C SER A 106 -0.03 -0.80 -12.97
N LEU A 107 -0.92 -1.78 -12.76
CA LEU A 107 -1.70 -1.87 -11.51
C LEU A 107 -0.80 -2.14 -10.30
N ALA A 108 0.16 -3.04 -10.41
CA ALA A 108 1.17 -3.29 -9.38
C ALA A 108 1.91 -2.02 -8.96
N ARG A 109 2.40 -1.24 -9.94
CA ARG A 109 3.07 0.05 -9.68
C ARG A 109 2.17 1.06 -9.00
N ASP A 110 0.91 1.15 -9.41
CA ASP A 110 -0.01 2.09 -8.80
C ASP A 110 -0.39 1.66 -7.36
N VAL A 111 -0.47 0.35 -7.08
CA VAL A 111 -0.65 -0.17 -5.71
C VAL A 111 0.57 0.13 -4.86
N GLN A 112 1.76 -0.09 -5.41
CA GLN A 112 3.03 0.26 -4.75
C GLN A 112 3.06 1.75 -4.40
N ARG A 113 2.72 2.64 -5.33
CA ARG A 113 2.63 4.10 -5.08
C ARG A 113 1.67 4.48 -3.95
N LEU A 114 0.62 3.70 -3.72
CA LEU A 114 -0.35 3.93 -2.64
C LEU A 114 0.16 3.36 -1.31
N ILE A 115 0.60 2.10 -1.28
CA ILE A 115 0.89 1.35 -0.05
C ILE A 115 2.31 1.63 0.47
N GLU A 116 3.31 1.72 -0.42
CA GLU A 116 4.72 1.89 -0.05
C GLU A 116 4.98 3.10 0.87
N PRO A 117 4.55 4.34 0.56
CA PRO A 117 4.83 5.48 1.42
C PRO A 117 4.12 5.38 2.78
N LEU A 118 2.92 4.79 2.81
CA LEU A 118 2.15 4.58 4.05
C LEU A 118 2.82 3.53 4.93
N TYR A 119 3.22 2.41 4.34
CA TYR A 119 3.88 1.32 5.03
C TYR A 119 5.25 1.74 5.54
N SER A 120 6.05 2.41 4.71
CA SER A 120 7.37 2.92 5.06
C SER A 120 7.31 3.80 6.32
N ARG A 121 6.39 4.77 6.34
CA ARG A 121 6.18 5.67 7.49
C ARG A 121 5.68 4.95 8.74
N HIS A 122 4.89 3.91 8.57
CA HIS A 122 4.34 3.10 9.66
C HIS A 122 5.42 2.21 10.28
N TRP A 123 6.19 1.54 9.42
CA TRP A 123 7.32 0.70 9.78
C TRP A 123 8.41 1.50 10.50
N ASP A 124 8.78 2.68 9.98
CA ASP A 124 9.80 3.57 10.58
C ASP A 124 9.49 4.06 11.99
N ARG A 125 8.22 4.01 12.42
CA ARG A 125 7.81 4.43 13.77
C ARG A 125 7.54 3.27 14.71
N TYR A 126 7.13 2.12 14.19
CA TYR A 126 6.52 1.07 15.01
C TYR A 126 7.09 -0.33 14.81
N HIS A 127 8.07 -0.55 13.93
CA HIS A 127 8.60 -1.92 13.69
C HIS A 127 9.19 -2.57 14.95
N GLU A 128 9.78 -1.78 15.84
CA GLU A 128 10.33 -2.22 17.13
C GLU A 128 9.28 -2.74 18.13
N ILE A 129 7.98 -2.59 17.83
CA ILE A 129 6.91 -3.06 18.73
C ILE A 129 6.93 -4.58 18.93
N ASP A 130 7.44 -5.29 17.94
CA ASP A 130 7.55 -6.74 17.92
C ASP A 130 8.91 -7.22 18.46
N LYS A 131 9.83 -6.30 18.78
CA LYS A 131 11.19 -6.59 19.28
C LYS A 131 11.92 -7.65 18.43
N GLY A 132 11.75 -7.60 17.10
CA GLY A 132 12.37 -8.55 16.17
C GLY A 132 11.78 -9.97 16.17
N LYS A 133 10.64 -10.22 16.82
CA LYS A 133 10.02 -11.56 16.86
C LYS A 133 9.28 -11.97 15.59
N GLY A 134 8.97 -11.02 14.70
CA GLY A 134 8.28 -11.27 13.43
C GLY A 134 6.84 -11.80 13.56
N LYS A 135 6.23 -11.70 14.76
CA LYS A 135 4.85 -12.13 15.02
C LYS A 135 3.82 -11.13 14.47
N TYR A 136 4.12 -9.84 14.58
CA TYR A 136 3.23 -8.75 14.15
C TYR A 136 3.80 -8.07 12.90
N VAL A 137 5.10 -7.79 12.88
CA VAL A 137 5.75 -7.13 11.74
C VAL A 137 6.29 -8.22 10.81
N LYS A 138 5.48 -8.65 9.84
CA LYS A 138 5.80 -9.77 8.94
C LYS A 138 6.72 -9.38 7.78
N TYR A 139 6.55 -8.16 7.27
CA TYR A 139 7.27 -7.66 6.11
C TYR A 139 8.27 -6.57 6.53
N ASP A 140 9.43 -6.55 5.91
CA ASP A 140 10.22 -5.32 5.83
C ASP A 140 9.81 -4.52 4.57
N LYS A 141 10.34 -3.30 4.42
CA LYS A 141 10.01 -2.44 3.27
C LYS A 141 10.39 -3.08 1.93
N THR A 142 11.51 -3.80 1.88
CA THR A 142 11.99 -4.45 0.65
C THR A 142 11.15 -5.67 0.29
N GLN A 143 10.78 -6.48 1.28
CA GLN A 143 9.92 -7.64 1.15
C GLN A 143 8.52 -7.24 0.69
N LEU A 144 7.95 -6.17 1.26
CA LEU A 144 6.65 -5.66 0.85
C LEU A 144 6.66 -5.22 -0.62
N ASN A 145 7.70 -4.50 -1.05
CA ASN A 145 7.86 -4.10 -2.46
C ASN A 145 8.05 -5.31 -3.38
N ALA A 146 8.79 -6.33 -2.94
CA ALA A 146 9.00 -7.56 -3.71
C ALA A 146 7.70 -8.36 -3.89
N VAL A 147 6.78 -8.31 -2.93
CA VAL A 147 5.46 -8.99 -3.05
C VAL A 147 4.54 -8.30 -4.06
N LEU A 148 4.71 -7.00 -4.26
CA LEU A 148 3.92 -6.18 -5.18
C LEU A 148 4.48 -6.13 -6.61
N THR A 149 5.68 -6.66 -6.85
CA THR A 149 6.33 -6.71 -8.18
C THR A 149 6.05 -8.03 -8.89
#